data_AF-A0A3B4BCP1-F1
#
_entry.id   AF-A0A3B4BCP1-F1
#
_cell.length_a   1.000
_cell.length_b   1.000
_cell.length_c   1.000
_cell.angle_alpha   90.00
_cell.angle_beta   90.00
_cell.angle_gamma   90.00
#
_symmetry.space_group_name_H-M   'P 1'
#
loop_
_entity.id
_entity.type
_entity.pdbx_description
1 polymer ?
#
loop_
_entity_poly.entity_id
_entity_poly.type
_entity_poly.pdbx_seq_one_letter_code
_entity_poly.pdbx_strand_id
1 'polypeptide(L)'
;MLNSSSPWRGQSSQTPLQQLWDHLLLHHRPLVSSPFFPLLLAFSSYVFFSVPFAVMDVVGDRLPYFYQFKIQPSRKPTLKMMCKSFMTALFNHVFFVLPAVVVGAFVLPSPVLPQDAPTLYDVCVDGLASLLLFDTQYYLWHFIHHKNPQLYKWIHAVHHEYMSPFSWSTEQLSVPEL
;
A
#
# COMPACT_ATOMS: atom_id res chain seq x y z
N MET A 1 0.41 -39.00 33.68
CA MET A 1 1.36 -37.87 33.52
C MET A 1 2.47 -38.32 32.60
N LEU A 2 2.40 -37.96 31.31
CA LEU A 2 3.53 -38.10 30.39
C LEU A 2 3.78 -36.72 29.81
N ASN A 3 4.87 -36.13 30.25
CA ASN A 3 5.35 -34.82 29.82
C ASN A 3 6.03 -35.00 28.45
N SER A 4 5.26 -34.86 27.37
CA SER A 4 5.79 -34.83 26.00
C SER A 4 6.24 -33.41 25.66
N SER A 5 7.41 -33.03 26.19
CA SER A 5 8.14 -31.88 25.68
C SER A 5 8.61 -32.19 24.25
N SER A 6 7.87 -31.66 23.27
CA SER A 6 8.24 -31.71 21.84
C SER A 6 9.64 -31.10 21.63
N PRO A 7 10.58 -31.80 20.98
CA PRO A 7 11.96 -31.32 20.78
C PRO A 7 12.05 -30.05 19.92
N TRP A 8 10.99 -29.73 19.18
CA TRP A 8 10.98 -28.71 18.14
C TRP A 8 10.68 -27.30 18.64
N ARG A 9 10.27 -27.14 19.91
CA ARG A 9 9.88 -25.84 20.46
C ARG A 9 11.05 -24.93 20.89
N GLY A 10 12.29 -25.42 20.78
CA GLY A 10 13.48 -24.75 21.31
C GLY A 10 14.39 -24.05 20.30
N GLN A 11 14.14 -24.18 18.99
CA GLN A 11 15.09 -23.72 17.96
C GLN A 11 14.58 -22.56 17.09
N SER A 12 13.25 -22.39 16.94
CA SER A 12 12.68 -21.34 16.10
C SER A 12 12.86 -19.94 16.69
N SER A 13 12.82 -19.78 18.01
CA SER A 13 12.83 -18.49 18.73
C SER A 13 14.16 -17.70 18.68
N GLN A 14 15.15 -18.13 17.90
CA GLN A 14 16.48 -17.51 17.87
C GLN A 14 16.62 -16.33 16.90
N THR A 15 15.78 -16.22 15.87
CA THR A 15 15.89 -15.09 14.92
C THR A 15 15.02 -13.90 15.36
N PRO A 16 15.47 -12.65 15.16
CA PRO A 16 14.65 -11.47 15.45
C PRO A 16 13.31 -11.47 14.69
N LEU A 17 13.29 -12.00 13.45
CA LEU A 17 12.07 -12.14 12.66
C LEU A 17 11.10 -13.14 13.29
N GLN A 18 11.59 -14.31 13.75
CA GLN A 18 10.73 -15.25 14.47
C GLN A 18 10.21 -14.63 15.77
N GLN A 19 11.05 -13.93 16.54
CA GLN A 19 10.61 -13.30 17.80
C GLN A 19 9.49 -12.28 17.56
N LEU A 20 9.62 -11.47 16.51
CA LEU A 20 8.56 -10.54 16.09
C LEU A 20 7.30 -11.30 15.65
N TRP A 21 7.46 -12.34 14.84
CA TRP A 21 6.33 -13.14 14.34
C TRP A 21 5.59 -13.86 15.47
N ASP A 22 6.31 -14.50 16.40
CA ASP A 22 5.76 -15.11 17.61
C ASP A 22 5.00 -14.08 18.44
N HIS A 23 5.56 -12.88 18.62
CA HIS A 23 4.87 -11.80 19.33
C HIS A 23 3.56 -11.41 18.64
N LEU A 24 3.56 -11.26 17.31
CA LEU A 24 2.36 -10.98 16.53
C LEU A 24 1.33 -12.11 16.62
N LEU A 25 1.76 -13.37 16.53
CA LEU A 25 0.88 -14.54 16.64
C LEU A 25 0.32 -14.72 18.05
N LEU A 26 1.05 -14.35 19.10
CA LEU A 26 0.61 -14.49 20.49
C LEU A 26 -0.33 -13.35 20.91
N HIS A 27 -0.01 -12.11 20.54
CA HIS A 27 -0.70 -10.92 21.06
C HIS A 27 -1.65 -10.27 20.04
N HIS A 28 -1.42 -10.46 18.75
CA HIS A 28 -2.11 -9.76 17.68
C HIS A 28 -2.70 -10.69 16.61
N ARG A 29 -2.89 -11.99 16.93
CA ARG A 29 -3.45 -12.97 15.97
C ARG A 29 -4.72 -12.51 15.27
N PRO A 30 -5.75 -11.97 15.98
CA PRO A 30 -6.98 -11.55 15.32
C PRO A 30 -6.76 -10.42 14.32
N LEU A 31 -5.75 -9.57 14.56
CA LEU A 31 -5.37 -8.51 13.64
C LEU A 31 -4.68 -9.11 12.41
N VAL A 32 -3.60 -9.87 12.57
CA VAL A 32 -2.82 -10.39 11.43
C VAL A 32 -3.55 -11.47 10.62
N SER A 33 -4.55 -12.14 11.20
CA SER A 33 -5.42 -13.08 10.46
C SER A 33 -6.62 -12.40 9.79
N SER A 34 -6.84 -11.11 10.04
CA SER A 34 -8.00 -10.39 9.51
C SER A 34 -7.86 -10.16 8.00
N PRO A 35 -8.90 -10.41 7.19
CA PRO A 35 -8.89 -10.05 5.77
C PRO A 35 -8.77 -8.53 5.55
N PHE A 36 -9.09 -7.72 6.58
CA PHE A 36 -8.99 -6.26 6.55
C PHE A 36 -7.58 -5.75 6.86
N PHE A 37 -6.68 -6.60 7.38
CA PHE A 37 -5.36 -6.15 7.80
C PHE A 37 -4.51 -5.57 6.66
N PRO A 38 -4.40 -6.21 5.48
CA PRO A 38 -3.67 -5.63 4.35
C PRO A 38 -4.25 -4.28 3.90
N LEU A 39 -5.58 -4.15 3.87
CA LEU A 39 -6.27 -2.91 3.52
C LEU A 39 -5.90 -1.77 4.48
N LEU A 40 -6.02 -2.01 5.79
CA LEU A 40 -5.71 -1.01 6.81
C LEU A 40 -4.22 -0.66 6.81
N LEU A 41 -3.35 -1.66 6.65
CA LEU A 41 -1.91 -1.46 6.57
C LEU A 41 -1.53 -0.60 5.36
N ALA A 42 -2.06 -0.91 4.17
CA ALA A 42 -1.79 -0.18 2.94
C ALA A 42 -2.29 1.27 3.02
N PHE A 43 -3.56 1.48 3.38
CA PHE A 43 -4.13 2.83 3.45
C PHE A 43 -3.46 3.68 4.55
N SER A 44 -3.17 3.09 5.71
CA SER A 44 -2.44 3.80 6.77
C SER A 44 -1.02 4.15 6.34
N SER A 45 -0.35 3.26 5.61
CA SER A 45 0.98 3.52 5.05
C SER A 45 0.95 4.64 4.03
N TYR A 46 -0.03 4.63 3.11
CA TYR A 46 -0.25 5.72 2.16
C TYR A 46 -0.37 7.07 2.88
N VAL A 47 -1.23 7.17 3.90
CA VAL A 47 -1.40 8.41 4.66
C VAL A 47 -0.12 8.79 5.39
N PHE A 48 0.44 7.86 6.17
CA PHE A 48 1.62 8.11 7.00
C PHE A 48 2.83 8.55 6.19
N PHE A 49 3.17 7.84 5.12
CA PHE A 49 4.32 8.15 4.28
C PHE A 49 4.09 9.37 3.39
N SER A 50 2.84 9.68 3.02
CA SER A 50 2.56 10.87 2.20
C SER A 50 2.51 12.17 3.00
N VAL A 51 2.22 12.13 4.30
CA VAL A 51 2.11 13.33 5.14
C VAL A 51 3.38 14.21 5.14
N PRO A 52 4.60 13.68 5.31
CA PRO A 52 5.81 14.50 5.22
C PRO A 52 5.93 15.24 3.87
N PHE A 53 5.59 14.58 2.76
CA PHE A 53 5.61 15.20 1.44
C PHE A 53 4.49 16.20 1.24
N ALA A 54 3.31 15.97 1.83
CA ALA A 54 2.21 16.93 1.83
C ALA A 54 2.58 18.20 2.60
N VAL A 55 3.27 18.07 3.74
CA VAL A 55 3.82 19.22 4.47
C VAL A 55 4.81 19.98 3.60
N MET A 56 5.72 19.30 2.90
CA MET A 56 6.64 19.95 1.95
C MET A 56 5.91 20.65 0.80
N ASP A 57 4.85 20.04 0.27
CA ASP A 57 4.00 20.64 -0.78
C ASP A 57 3.32 21.95 -0.31
N VAL A 58 2.89 22.01 0.96
CA VAL A 58 2.26 23.19 1.57
C VAL A 58 3.28 24.27 1.93
N VAL A 59 4.41 23.89 2.51
CA VAL A 59 5.48 24.82 2.93
C VAL A 59 6.19 25.40 1.71
N GLY A 60 6.35 24.59 0.65
CA GLY A 60 6.80 25.02 -0.67
C GLY A 60 8.22 25.60 -0.68
N ASP A 61 8.35 26.78 -1.27
CA ASP A 61 9.60 27.53 -1.44
C ASP A 61 10.24 27.99 -0.13
N ARG A 62 9.52 27.92 1.00
CA ARG A 62 10.11 28.14 2.33
C ARG A 62 11.07 27.04 2.76
N LEU A 63 11.12 25.91 2.04
CA LEU A 63 12.11 24.84 2.19
C LEU A 63 13.00 24.75 0.93
N PRO A 64 13.92 25.71 0.71
CA PRO A 64 14.68 25.81 -0.54
C PRO A 64 15.52 24.56 -0.83
N TYR A 65 16.02 23.88 0.20
CA TYR A 65 16.82 22.66 0.05
C TYR A 65 16.07 21.51 -0.63
N PHE A 66 14.76 21.41 -0.41
CA PHE A 66 13.93 20.37 -1.06
C PHE A 66 13.29 20.91 -2.34
N TYR A 67 12.84 22.16 -2.32
CA TYR A 67 12.09 22.76 -3.42
C TYR A 67 12.92 22.91 -4.70
N GLN A 68 14.25 23.02 -4.59
CA GLN A 68 15.16 23.03 -5.74
C GLN A 68 15.08 21.75 -6.60
N PHE A 69 14.66 20.62 -6.03
CA PHE A 69 14.51 19.35 -6.74
C PHE A 69 13.12 19.19 -7.39
N LYS A 70 12.24 20.17 -7.26
CA LYS A 70 10.89 20.11 -7.85
C LYS A 70 10.97 20.25 -9.36
N ILE A 71 10.48 19.24 -10.08
CA ILE A 71 10.51 19.16 -11.55
C ILE A 71 9.71 20.29 -12.20
N GLN A 72 8.54 20.65 -11.62
CA GLN A 72 7.66 21.70 -12.12
C GLN A 72 7.49 22.81 -11.07
N PRO A 73 8.49 23.70 -10.88
CA PRO A 73 8.48 24.69 -9.79
C PRO A 73 7.39 25.77 -9.95
N SER A 74 6.89 26.00 -11.17
CA SER A 74 5.78 26.94 -11.40
C SER A 74 4.40 26.37 -11.02
N ARG A 75 4.30 25.08 -10.70
CA ARG A 75 3.04 24.41 -10.34
C ARG A 75 3.05 23.97 -8.88
N LYS A 76 2.24 24.63 -8.06
CA LYS A 76 2.08 24.30 -6.63
C LYS A 76 0.69 23.69 -6.41
N PRO A 77 0.59 22.54 -5.70
CA PRO A 77 -0.72 22.00 -5.33
C PRO A 77 -1.41 22.96 -4.36
N THR A 78 -2.74 23.06 -4.47
CA THR A 78 -3.56 23.81 -3.51
C THR A 78 -4.12 22.85 -2.46
N LEU A 79 -4.44 23.36 -1.26
CA LEU A 79 -5.11 22.56 -0.23
C LEU A 79 -6.43 21.94 -0.73
N LYS A 80 -7.13 22.63 -1.64
CA LYS A 80 -8.34 22.10 -2.29
C LYS A 80 -8.05 20.87 -3.14
N MET A 81 -6.97 20.88 -3.92
CA MET A 81 -6.54 19.73 -4.74
C MET A 81 -6.16 18.55 -3.85
N MET A 82 -5.38 18.81 -2.79
CA MET A 82 -4.97 17.80 -1.82
C MET A 82 -6.19 17.17 -1.14
N CYS A 83 -7.09 18.00 -0.57
CA CYS A 83 -8.32 17.53 0.05
C CYS A 83 -9.18 16.72 -0.93
N LYS A 84 -9.33 17.18 -2.17
CA LYS A 84 -10.05 16.42 -3.20
C LYS A 84 -9.42 15.03 -3.41
N SER A 85 -8.09 14.93 -3.56
CA SER A 85 -7.44 13.63 -3.75
C SER A 85 -7.57 12.69 -2.57
N PHE A 86 -7.42 13.22 -1.36
CA PHE A 86 -7.62 12.42 -0.16
C PHE A 86 -9.06 11.92 -0.06
N MET A 87 -10.06 12.76 -0.35
CA MET A 87 -11.47 12.37 -0.31
C MET A 87 -11.82 11.38 -1.43
N THR A 88 -11.23 11.49 -2.62
CA THR A 88 -11.36 10.50 -3.69
C THR A 88 -10.79 9.15 -3.24
N ALA A 89 -9.57 9.13 -2.68
CA ALA A 89 -8.95 7.92 -2.15
C ALA A 89 -9.84 7.26 -1.06
N LEU A 90 -10.31 8.05 -0.09
CA LEU A 90 -11.17 7.57 0.98
C LEU A 90 -12.50 7.02 0.45
N PHE A 91 -13.14 7.72 -0.48
CA PHE A 91 -14.37 7.26 -1.12
C PHE A 91 -14.15 5.92 -1.84
N ASN A 92 -13.08 5.82 -2.62
CA ASN A 92 -12.71 4.60 -3.34
C ASN A 92 -12.51 3.43 -2.37
N HIS A 93 -11.81 3.66 -1.26
CA HIS A 93 -11.56 2.64 -0.25
C HIS A 93 -12.84 2.19 0.47
N VAL A 94 -13.72 3.13 0.84
CA VAL A 94 -14.96 2.81 1.57
C VAL A 94 -15.99 2.10 0.69
N PHE A 95 -16.13 2.52 -0.57
CA PHE A 95 -17.23 2.07 -1.43
C PHE A 95 -16.83 0.99 -2.45
N PHE A 96 -15.54 0.74 -2.68
CA PHE A 96 -15.09 -0.27 -3.63
C PHE A 96 -14.11 -1.27 -3.01
N VAL A 97 -13.00 -0.79 -2.45
CA VAL A 97 -11.96 -1.69 -1.90
C VAL A 97 -12.49 -2.47 -0.68
N LEU A 98 -13.13 -1.79 0.27
CA LEU A 98 -13.67 -2.44 1.46
C LEU A 98 -14.76 -3.48 1.11
N PRO A 99 -15.77 -3.19 0.27
CA PRO A 99 -16.70 -4.20 -0.22
C PRO A 99 -16.02 -5.37 -0.93
N ALA A 100 -14.99 -5.12 -1.75
CA ALA A 100 -14.24 -6.19 -2.41
C ALA A 100 -13.53 -7.11 -1.39
N VAL A 101 -12.94 -6.54 -0.34
CA VAL A 101 -12.34 -7.31 0.77
C VAL A 101 -13.41 -8.12 1.51
N VAL A 102 -14.59 -7.54 1.79
CA VAL A 102 -15.70 -8.25 2.44
C VAL A 102 -16.16 -9.43 1.59
N VAL A 103 -16.41 -9.22 0.30
CA VAL A 103 -16.80 -10.29 -0.63
C VAL A 103 -15.70 -11.36 -0.70
N GLY A 104 -14.45 -10.95 -0.84
CA GLY A 104 -13.30 -11.85 -0.84
C GLY A 104 -13.22 -12.72 0.41
N ALA A 105 -13.50 -12.15 1.59
CA ALA A 105 -13.51 -12.89 2.85
C ALA A 105 -14.60 -13.97 2.93
N PHE A 106 -15.71 -13.82 2.20
CA PHE A 106 -16.77 -14.84 2.12
C PHE A 106 -16.53 -15.88 1.02
N VAL A 107 -15.81 -15.52 -0.04
CA VAL A 107 -15.62 -16.37 -1.24
C VAL A 107 -14.32 -17.16 -1.17
N LEU A 108 -13.24 -16.57 -0.64
CA LEU A 108 -11.91 -17.17 -0.61
C LEU A 108 -11.65 -17.88 0.72
N PRO A 109 -10.87 -18.97 0.72
CA PRO A 109 -10.47 -19.62 1.96
C PRO A 109 -9.62 -18.66 2.80
N SER A 110 -9.83 -18.68 4.13
CA SER A 110 -8.99 -17.90 5.03
C SER A 110 -7.53 -18.38 4.97
N PRO A 111 -6.56 -17.47 4.83
CA PRO A 111 -5.15 -17.85 4.77
C PRO A 111 -4.72 -18.50 6.08
N VAL A 112 -4.01 -19.61 5.98
CA VAL A 112 -3.39 -20.27 7.14
C VAL A 112 -2.11 -19.54 7.46
N LEU A 113 -2.05 -18.93 8.65
CA LEU A 113 -0.83 -18.28 9.12
C LEU A 113 0.25 -19.34 9.44
N PRO A 114 1.46 -19.23 8.87
CA PRO A 114 2.55 -20.15 9.16
C PRO A 114 3.01 -20.00 10.62
N GLN A 115 3.48 -21.09 11.21
CA GLN A 115 4.09 -21.06 12.55
C GLN A 115 5.45 -20.35 12.52
N ASP A 116 6.23 -20.62 11.49
CA ASP A 116 7.56 -20.05 11.33
C ASP A 116 7.50 -18.74 10.51
N ALA A 117 8.32 -17.78 10.91
CA ALA A 117 8.54 -16.56 10.15
C ALA A 117 9.33 -16.90 8.87
N PRO A 118 9.13 -16.13 7.77
CA PRO A 118 10.01 -16.24 6.61
C PRO A 118 11.45 -15.93 7.00
N THR A 119 12.42 -16.53 6.30
CA THR A 119 13.82 -16.14 6.47
C THR A 119 14.04 -14.73 5.92
N LEU A 120 15.12 -14.07 6.31
CA LEU A 120 15.47 -12.76 5.75
C LEU A 120 15.66 -12.84 4.22
N TYR A 121 16.19 -13.96 3.73
CA TYR A 121 16.34 -14.22 2.31
C TYR A 121 14.96 -14.24 1.61
N ASP A 122 14.00 -14.96 2.17
CA ASP A 122 12.63 -15.04 1.62
C ASP A 122 11.98 -13.66 1.60
N VAL A 123 12.06 -12.89 2.70
CA VAL A 123 11.53 -11.52 2.77
C VAL A 123 12.14 -10.64 1.66
N CYS A 124 13.45 -10.73 1.45
CA CYS A 124 14.11 -9.93 0.41
C CYS A 124 13.74 -10.38 -1.00
N VAL A 125 13.73 -11.68 -1.27
CA VAL A 125 13.45 -12.22 -2.62
C VAL A 125 11.98 -12.07 -2.97
N ASP A 126 11.07 -12.48 -2.09
CA ASP A 126 9.62 -12.38 -2.32
C ASP A 126 9.18 -10.91 -2.34
N GLY A 127 9.80 -10.07 -1.50
CA GLY A 127 9.59 -8.63 -1.52
C GLY A 127 10.01 -8.01 -2.85
N LEU A 128 11.23 -8.30 -3.32
CA LEU A 128 11.72 -7.82 -4.61
C LEU A 128 10.89 -8.36 -5.78
N ALA A 129 10.55 -9.64 -5.77
CA ALA A 129 9.71 -10.26 -6.79
C ALA A 129 8.33 -9.60 -6.84
N SER A 130 7.73 -9.34 -5.67
CA SER A 130 6.43 -8.65 -5.56
C SER A 130 6.50 -7.23 -6.08
N LEU A 131 7.56 -6.47 -5.77
CA LEU A 131 7.78 -5.12 -6.29
C LEU A 131 7.94 -5.13 -7.82
N LEU A 132 8.76 -6.03 -8.36
CA LEU A 132 8.97 -6.14 -9.81
C LEU A 132 7.71 -6.58 -10.55
N LEU A 133 6.94 -7.53 -9.99
CA LEU A 133 5.69 -7.98 -10.57
C LEU A 133 4.65 -6.84 -10.58
N PHE A 134 4.52 -6.13 -9.46
CA PHE A 134 3.62 -4.99 -9.34
C PHE A 134 3.99 -3.87 -10.31
N ASP A 135 5.26 -3.46 -10.36
CA ASP A 135 5.73 -2.41 -11.27
C ASP A 135 5.55 -2.81 -12.74
N THR A 136 5.82 -4.07 -13.08
CA THR A 136 5.63 -4.58 -14.45
C THR A 136 4.15 -4.56 -14.84
N GLN A 137 3.27 -5.04 -13.95
CA GLN A 137 1.82 -5.01 -14.17
C GLN A 137 1.33 -3.57 -14.34
N TYR A 138 1.73 -2.67 -13.45
CA TYR A 138 1.31 -1.27 -13.48
C TYR A 138 1.83 -0.56 -14.73
N TYR A 139 3.06 -0.84 -15.16
CA TYR A 139 3.62 -0.32 -16.40
C TYR A 139 2.81 -0.76 -17.62
N LEU A 140 2.50 -2.06 -17.74
CA LEU A 140 1.71 -2.58 -18.85
C LEU A 140 0.30 -1.96 -18.87
N TRP A 141 -0.33 -1.88 -17.71
CA TRP A 141 -1.64 -1.26 -17.52
C TRP A 141 -1.64 0.21 -17.96
N HIS A 142 -0.72 1.00 -17.40
CA HIS A 142 -0.52 2.41 -17.72
C HIS A 142 -0.22 2.62 -19.22
N PHE A 143 0.66 1.79 -19.80
CA PHE A 143 0.97 1.83 -21.23
C PHE A 143 -0.27 1.58 -22.10
N ILE A 144 -1.05 0.54 -21.80
CA ILE A 144 -2.28 0.20 -22.52
C ILE A 144 -3.29 1.36 -22.45
N HIS A 145 -3.48 1.92 -21.24
CA HIS A 145 -4.38 3.05 -21.02
C HIS A 145 -4.00 4.28 -21.83
N HIS A 146 -2.72 4.60 -21.94
CA HIS A 146 -2.26 5.70 -22.80
C HIS A 146 -2.33 5.39 -24.30
N LYS A 147 -2.12 4.13 -24.70
CA LYS A 147 -2.16 3.75 -26.12
C LYS A 147 -3.57 3.75 -26.70
N ASN A 148 -4.58 3.46 -25.89
CA ASN A 148 -5.98 3.48 -26.33
C ASN A 148 -6.68 4.78 -25.86
N PRO A 149 -7.10 5.67 -26.78
CA PRO A 149 -7.74 6.94 -26.42
C PRO A 149 -9.02 6.81 -25.58
N GLN A 150 -9.76 5.71 -25.71
CA GLN A 150 -10.97 5.47 -24.93
C GLN A 150 -10.63 5.09 -23.49
N LEU A 151 -9.68 4.17 -23.31
CA LEU A 151 -9.21 3.78 -21.98
C LEU A 151 -8.59 4.98 -21.25
N TYR A 152 -7.82 5.81 -21.97
CA TYR A 152 -7.34 7.07 -21.42
C TYR A 152 -8.50 7.95 -20.95
N LYS A 153 -9.45 8.26 -21.83
CA LYS A 153 -10.52 9.22 -21.53
C LYS A 153 -11.46 8.75 -20.41
N TRP A 154 -11.76 7.45 -20.36
CA TRP A 154 -12.81 6.93 -19.48
C TRP A 154 -12.27 6.38 -18.15
N ILE A 155 -11.01 5.98 -18.11
CA ILE A 155 -10.39 5.35 -16.95
C ILE A 155 -9.24 6.23 -16.46
N HIS A 156 -8.20 6.36 -17.27
CA HIS A 156 -6.92 6.93 -16.84
C HIS A 156 -6.88 8.46 -16.69
N ALA A 157 -7.85 9.18 -17.26
CA ALA A 157 -7.90 10.63 -17.21
C ALA A 157 -8.08 11.16 -15.77
N VAL A 158 -8.67 10.37 -14.87
CA VAL A 158 -8.78 10.72 -13.44
C VAL A 158 -7.39 10.75 -12.79
N HIS A 159 -6.57 9.72 -13.04
CA HIS A 159 -5.17 9.66 -12.63
C HIS A 159 -4.36 10.87 -13.12
N HIS A 160 -4.60 11.29 -14.36
CA HIS A 160 -3.95 12.47 -14.96
C HIS A 160 -4.66 13.80 -14.73
N GLU A 161 -5.64 13.88 -13.82
CA GLU A 161 -6.32 15.15 -13.53
C GLU A 161 -5.32 16.25 -13.14
N TYR A 162 -4.27 15.87 -12.41
CA TYR A 162 -3.21 16.77 -11.99
C TYR A 162 -1.90 16.50 -12.75
N MET A 163 -1.67 17.29 -13.81
CA MET A 163 -0.47 17.20 -14.66
C MET A 163 0.87 17.37 -13.90
N SER A 164 0.87 18.07 -12.75
CA SER A 164 2.00 18.07 -11.82
C SER A 164 1.59 17.25 -10.61
N PRO A 165 2.20 16.07 -10.39
CA PRO A 165 1.86 15.25 -9.25
C PRO A 165 2.26 15.96 -7.95
N PHE A 166 1.54 15.61 -6.90
CA PHE A 166 1.82 15.98 -5.52
C PHE A 166 1.58 14.76 -4.64
N SER A 167 2.07 14.79 -3.40
CA SER A 167 2.07 13.63 -2.49
C SER A 167 0.79 12.79 -2.47
N TRP A 168 -0.37 13.42 -2.41
CA TRP A 168 -1.67 12.72 -2.32
C TRP A 168 -2.31 12.40 -3.68
N SER A 169 -1.76 12.85 -4.79
CA SER A 169 -2.35 12.58 -6.12
C SER A 169 -2.13 11.14 -6.59
N THR A 170 -1.29 10.35 -5.92
CA THR A 170 -1.06 8.93 -6.24
C THR A 170 -2.35 8.11 -6.23
N GLU A 171 -3.24 8.39 -5.27
CA GLU A 171 -4.53 7.71 -5.08
C GLU A 171 -5.70 8.46 -5.77
N GLN A 172 -5.41 9.43 -6.65
CA GLN A 172 -6.42 10.07 -7.51
C GLN A 172 -6.79 9.11 -8.66
N LEU A 173 -7.33 7.94 -8.32
CA LEU A 173 -7.56 6.86 -9.26
C LEU A 173 -9.04 6.73 -9.62
N SER A 174 -9.30 6.29 -10.85
CA SER A 174 -10.62 5.80 -11.22
C SER A 174 -10.85 4.40 -10.61
N VAL A 175 -12.11 4.00 -10.45
CA VAL A 175 -12.46 2.70 -9.84
C VAL A 175 -11.80 1.50 -10.51
N PRO A 176 -11.70 1.40 -11.86
CA PRO A 176 -11.00 0.29 -12.50
C PRO A 176 -9.48 0.26 -12.27
N GLU A 177 -8.91 1.30 -11.67
CA GLU A 177 -7.47 1.41 -11.37
C GLU A 177 -7.13 1.19 -9.89
N LEU A 178 -8.13 0.88 -9.06
CA LEU A 178 -7.98 0.45 -7.66
C LEU A 178 -7.45 -0.98 -7.57
#